data_AF-D5MF79-F1
#
_entry.id   AF-D5MF79-F1
#
_cell.length_a   1.000
_cell.length_b   1.000
_cell.length_c   1.000
_cell.angle_alpha   90.00
_cell.angle_beta   90.00
_cell.angle_gamma   90.00
#
_symmetry.space_group_name_H-M   'P 1'
#
loop_
_entity.id
_entity.type
_entity.pdbx_description
1 polymer ?
#
loop_
_entity_poly.entity_id
_entity_poly.type
_entity_poly.pdbx_seq_one_letter_code
_entity_poly.pdbx_strand_id
1 'polypeptide(L)'
;MDYFLGRRPSGATTDSKVDLGMIVRDIDELVVLNDEAHHIHDPRMAWFKSIEDIHNRLKQKGAALSLQVDVTATPRHNNGAIFVQTVADYPLVEAISQNVVKHPVVPDAASRAKLTERQSAKYTDKYTDYIHLGVIEWRKAYVEHEKMGKKAILFVMTDDTRNCDDVAEYLEGNYPDLQDAVLVIHTKNNGEISESTSGKSKEELDTLREQANAIDGMDSPYKAIISVMVLKEGWDVRNVTTIVGLRAYSAKSNILPEQTLGRGLRKMYPGGLEEYVSVVGTNAFMDFVESIQAEGVVLERKPMGEGTQAKTPLVVEVDKENEKKDIDGLDIDIPVLTPRVYREYKNLGNLDVAAQGYRRVEYLQFSEEEQREIVFKDITTGEVTHTTILDTAGVADYSSVIGYFAQTIMKDLRLVSGYDVLYGKVKAFIRDRLFDRPVDLENPNTLRNLSEPAATKTLLETFKKAINALTVQDKGDTEIRDTIKLRQTRPFVAKDQGYLIPKKSVFNRIIGDSNFELLFARFLEDCDDVVSYGKNYMAVHFKLDYVNADGDIANYHPDFVVKLSGKQVFVVETKGQEELDVPLKMERLRQWCEDINRVQSDVIYDFVYVDEESFEKYKPTSFRQLVAGFREYKEKL
;
A
#
# COMPACT_ATOMS: atom_id res chain seq x y z
N MET A 1 -6.06 -19.93 1.18
CA MET A 1 -5.96 -20.32 -0.24
C MET A 1 -6.61 -21.67 -0.49
N ASP A 2 -6.28 -22.71 0.29
CA ASP A 2 -6.82 -24.07 0.08
C ASP A 2 -8.35 -24.20 0.17
N TYR A 3 -9.02 -23.30 0.89
CA TYR A 3 -10.50 -23.24 0.92
C TYR A 3 -11.10 -22.82 -0.44
N PHE A 4 -10.43 -21.95 -1.19
CA PHE A 4 -10.89 -21.44 -2.49
C PHE A 4 -10.29 -22.21 -3.68
N LEU A 5 -9.06 -22.72 -3.55
CA LEU A 5 -8.30 -23.37 -4.63
C LEU A 5 -8.25 -24.90 -4.51
N GLY A 6 -8.78 -25.47 -3.42
CA GLY A 6 -8.65 -26.89 -3.11
C GLY A 6 -7.26 -27.26 -2.56
N ARG A 7 -7.10 -28.53 -2.16
CA ARG A 7 -5.79 -29.06 -1.73
C ARG A 7 -4.87 -29.18 -2.94
N ARG A 8 -3.61 -28.74 -2.81
CA ARG A 8 -2.57 -28.95 -3.84
C ARG A 8 -2.53 -30.44 -4.23
N PRO A 9 -2.56 -30.78 -5.53
CA PRO A 9 -2.48 -32.17 -5.97
C PRO A 9 -1.19 -32.83 -5.49
N SER A 10 -1.30 -33.92 -4.72
CA SER A 10 -0.16 -34.70 -4.24
C SER A 10 0.13 -35.84 -5.23
N GLY A 11 0.83 -35.54 -6.32
CA GLY A 11 1.25 -36.55 -7.29
C GLY A 11 2.34 -36.04 -8.22
N ALA A 12 3.31 -36.89 -8.54
CA ALA A 12 4.28 -36.63 -9.61
C ALA A 12 3.51 -36.55 -10.95
N THR A 13 3.62 -35.42 -11.65
CA THR A 13 2.81 -35.00 -12.81
C THR A 13 3.02 -35.79 -14.11
N THR A 14 3.61 -36.99 -14.04
CA THR A 14 3.78 -37.87 -15.21
C THR A 14 2.78 -39.03 -15.27
N ASP A 15 2.06 -39.32 -14.17
CA ASP A 15 0.96 -40.30 -14.18
C ASP A 15 -0.39 -39.58 -14.20
N SER A 16 -0.76 -39.07 -15.38
CA SER A 16 -2.12 -38.59 -15.62
C SER A 16 -3.09 -39.78 -15.65
N LYS A 17 -3.61 -40.19 -14.49
CA LYS A 17 -4.68 -41.21 -14.39
C LYS A 17 -6.03 -40.71 -14.93
N VAL A 18 -6.13 -39.43 -15.31
CA VAL A 18 -7.34 -38.79 -15.76
C VAL A 18 -7.01 -37.99 -17.01
N ASP A 19 -7.52 -38.41 -18.16
CA ASP A 19 -7.38 -37.65 -19.41
C ASP A 19 -8.10 -36.31 -19.23
N LEU A 20 -7.35 -35.24 -19.00
CA LEU A 20 -7.87 -33.88 -18.87
C LEU A 20 -8.69 -33.50 -20.11
N GLY A 21 -8.34 -34.05 -21.27
CA GLY A 21 -9.10 -33.92 -22.50
C GLY A 21 -10.48 -34.57 -22.42
N MET A 22 -10.67 -35.67 -21.70
CA MET A 22 -12.02 -36.23 -21.46
C MET A 22 -12.86 -35.32 -20.56
N ILE A 23 -12.27 -34.77 -19.50
CA ILE A 23 -12.99 -33.83 -18.61
C ILE A 23 -13.40 -32.58 -19.38
N VAL A 24 -12.46 -31.93 -20.08
CA VAL A 24 -12.72 -30.70 -20.84
C VAL A 24 -13.75 -30.94 -21.95
N ARG A 25 -13.81 -32.16 -22.51
CA ARG A 25 -14.81 -32.54 -23.53
C ARG A 25 -16.22 -32.64 -22.99
N ASP A 26 -16.43 -32.87 -21.69
CA ASP A 26 -17.75 -33.04 -21.07
C ASP A 26 -18.28 -31.77 -20.38
N ILE A 27 -17.59 -30.63 -20.54
CA ILE A 27 -18.01 -29.33 -20.00
C ILE A 27 -18.92 -28.62 -21.02
N ASP A 28 -20.05 -28.11 -20.56
CA ASP A 28 -21.03 -27.37 -21.40
C ASP A 28 -20.61 -25.91 -21.67
N GLU A 29 -19.95 -25.26 -20.71
CA GLU A 29 -19.46 -23.88 -20.80
C GLU A 29 -18.00 -23.77 -20.38
N LEU A 30 -17.16 -23.23 -21.25
CA LEU A 30 -15.73 -23.11 -21.00
C LEU A 30 -15.25 -21.69 -21.23
N VAL A 31 -14.54 -21.15 -20.23
CA VAL A 31 -13.79 -19.89 -20.32
C VAL A 31 -12.30 -20.18 -20.24
N VAL A 32 -11.53 -19.54 -21.11
CA VAL A 32 -10.06 -19.61 -21.12
C VAL A 32 -9.50 -18.25 -20.74
N LEU A 33 -8.64 -18.22 -19.71
CA LEU A 33 -7.90 -17.03 -19.32
C LEU A 33 -6.41 -17.33 -19.52
N ASN A 34 -5.78 -16.64 -20.46
CA ASN A 34 -4.36 -16.82 -20.74
C ASN A 34 -3.57 -15.65 -20.15
N ASP A 35 -2.60 -15.98 -19.30
CA ASP A 35 -1.57 -15.04 -18.85
C ASP A 35 -0.39 -15.05 -19.83
N GLU A 36 0.34 -13.94 -19.91
CA GLU A 36 1.49 -13.74 -20.81
C GLU A 36 1.20 -14.10 -22.29
N ALA A 37 0.00 -13.73 -22.75
CA ALA A 37 -0.56 -14.23 -24.00
C ALA A 37 0.20 -13.82 -25.29
N HIS A 38 1.17 -12.91 -25.21
CA HIS A 38 1.97 -12.49 -26.36
C HIS A 38 2.73 -13.65 -27.04
N HIS A 39 2.97 -14.73 -26.31
CA HIS A 39 3.63 -15.92 -26.83
C HIS A 39 2.70 -16.99 -27.38
N ILE A 40 1.36 -16.89 -27.28
CA ILE A 40 0.43 -18.01 -27.58
C ILE A 40 -0.35 -17.89 -28.90
N HIS A 41 -0.15 -16.81 -29.66
CA HIS A 41 -0.88 -16.53 -30.90
C HIS A 41 -0.27 -17.11 -32.19
N ASP A 42 0.79 -17.94 -32.12
CA ASP A 42 1.29 -18.67 -33.31
C ASP A 42 0.35 -19.86 -33.60
N PRO A 43 -0.32 -19.91 -34.76
CA PRO A 43 -1.21 -21.02 -35.12
C PRO A 43 -0.52 -22.39 -35.16
N ARG A 44 0.82 -22.42 -35.20
CA ARG A 44 1.60 -23.66 -35.19
C ARG A 44 1.72 -24.27 -33.80
N MET A 45 1.53 -23.49 -32.73
CA MET A 45 1.68 -23.94 -31.36
C MET A 45 0.66 -25.01 -30.97
N ALA A 46 1.11 -25.95 -30.13
CA ALA A 46 0.27 -26.99 -29.59
C ALA A 46 -0.89 -26.41 -28.74
N TRP A 47 -0.62 -25.36 -27.97
CA TRP A 47 -1.66 -24.68 -27.18
C TRP A 47 -2.77 -24.09 -28.06
N PHE A 48 -2.41 -23.31 -29.07
CA PHE A 48 -3.35 -22.73 -30.02
C PHE A 48 -4.23 -23.81 -30.68
N LYS A 49 -3.62 -24.88 -31.18
CA LYS A 49 -4.33 -26.03 -31.78
C LYS A 49 -5.21 -26.76 -30.79
N SER A 50 -4.83 -26.81 -29.52
CA SER A 50 -5.62 -27.45 -28.47
C SER A 50 -6.89 -26.66 -28.19
N ILE A 51 -6.80 -25.34 -28.07
CA ILE A 51 -7.97 -24.47 -27.91
C ILE A 51 -8.87 -24.55 -29.16
N GLU A 52 -8.28 -24.58 -30.35
CA GLU A 52 -9.02 -24.76 -31.61
C GLU A 52 -9.77 -26.10 -31.65
N ASP A 53 -9.14 -27.23 -31.28
CA ASP A 53 -9.79 -28.55 -31.21
C ASP A 53 -10.93 -28.56 -30.18
N ILE A 54 -10.70 -28.00 -28.99
CA ILE A 54 -11.73 -27.89 -27.95
C ILE A 54 -12.93 -27.10 -28.47
N HIS A 55 -12.70 -25.93 -29.05
CA HIS A 55 -13.75 -25.09 -29.61
C HIS A 55 -14.53 -25.78 -30.74
N ASN A 56 -13.82 -26.46 -31.65
CA ASN A 56 -14.45 -27.19 -32.76
C ASN A 56 -15.30 -28.37 -32.27
N ARG A 57 -14.92 -29.04 -31.17
CA ARG A 57 -15.72 -30.09 -30.56
C ARG A 57 -16.95 -29.57 -29.84
N LEU A 58 -16.83 -28.45 -29.12
CA LEU A 58 -17.99 -27.77 -28.51
C LEU A 58 -19.03 -27.43 -29.59
N LYS A 59 -18.58 -26.95 -30.76
CA LYS A 59 -19.44 -26.70 -31.93
C LYS A 59 -20.21 -27.93 -32.40
N GLN A 60 -19.60 -29.13 -32.37
CA GLN A 60 -20.30 -30.38 -32.73
C GLN A 60 -21.43 -30.74 -31.75
N LYS A 61 -21.37 -30.23 -30.50
CA LYS A 61 -22.40 -30.40 -29.48
C LYS A 61 -23.43 -29.26 -29.45
N GLY A 62 -23.36 -28.30 -30.36
CA GLY A 62 -24.22 -27.11 -30.36
C GLY A 62 -23.81 -26.02 -29.36
N ALA A 63 -22.61 -26.12 -28.79
CA ALA A 63 -22.02 -25.13 -27.90
C ALA A 63 -20.83 -24.41 -28.57
N ALA A 64 -20.17 -23.51 -27.84
CA ALA A 64 -18.92 -22.87 -28.27
C ALA A 64 -18.08 -22.52 -27.03
N LEU A 65 -16.82 -22.14 -27.24
CA LEU A 65 -16.04 -21.52 -26.17
C LEU A 65 -16.76 -20.22 -25.74
N SER A 66 -17.09 -20.10 -24.46
CA SER A 66 -17.89 -18.99 -23.94
C SER A 66 -17.10 -17.68 -23.94
N LEU A 67 -15.82 -17.74 -23.59
CA LEU A 67 -14.93 -16.58 -23.57
C LEU A 67 -13.47 -17.03 -23.61
N GLN A 68 -12.62 -16.26 -24.31
CA GLN A 68 -11.18 -16.30 -24.15
C GLN A 68 -10.69 -14.89 -23.83
N VAL A 69 -9.98 -14.73 -22.71
CA VAL A 69 -9.35 -13.47 -22.31
C VAL A 69 -7.84 -13.68 -22.27
N ASP A 70 -7.13 -12.81 -22.96
CA ASP A 70 -5.68 -12.81 -23.05
C ASP A 70 -5.16 -11.59 -22.30
N VAL A 71 -4.31 -11.80 -21.29
CA VAL A 71 -3.61 -10.73 -20.57
C VAL A 71 -2.12 -10.81 -20.88
N THR A 72 -1.50 -9.65 -21.09
CA THR A 72 -0.07 -9.56 -21.42
C THR A 72 0.45 -8.16 -21.17
N ALA A 73 1.70 -8.05 -20.71
CA ALA A 73 2.38 -6.76 -20.58
C ALA A 73 2.89 -6.23 -21.94
N THR A 74 2.95 -7.07 -22.98
CA THR A 74 3.48 -6.71 -24.31
C THR A 74 2.49 -7.11 -25.40
N PRO A 75 1.45 -6.31 -25.69
CA PRO A 75 0.36 -6.66 -26.62
C PRO A 75 0.76 -6.50 -28.10
N ARG A 76 1.96 -6.95 -28.46
CA ARG A 76 2.54 -6.83 -29.81
C ARG A 76 2.84 -8.21 -30.41
N HIS A 77 2.51 -8.38 -31.68
CA HIS A 77 2.96 -9.49 -32.49
C HIS A 77 4.49 -9.43 -32.71
N ASN A 78 5.10 -10.54 -33.13
CA ASN A 78 6.54 -10.61 -33.48
C ASN A 78 6.98 -9.62 -34.58
N ASN A 79 6.03 -9.08 -35.36
CA ASN A 79 6.27 -8.05 -36.38
C ASN A 79 6.09 -6.61 -35.86
N GLY A 80 5.79 -6.43 -34.58
CA GLY A 80 5.57 -5.15 -33.92
C GLY A 80 4.13 -4.62 -33.94
N ALA A 81 3.22 -5.28 -34.67
CA ALA A 81 1.81 -4.86 -34.75
C ALA A 81 1.08 -5.12 -33.43
N ILE A 82 0.25 -4.17 -32.98
CA ILE A 82 -0.58 -4.31 -31.78
C ILE A 82 -1.72 -5.30 -32.04
N PHE A 83 -2.12 -6.07 -31.03
CA PHE A 83 -3.30 -6.93 -31.12
C PHE A 83 -4.57 -6.12 -31.38
N VAL A 84 -5.23 -6.41 -32.50
CA VAL A 84 -6.41 -5.66 -33.00
C VAL A 84 -7.61 -5.73 -32.04
N GLN A 85 -7.66 -6.73 -31.17
CA GLN A 85 -8.78 -7.04 -30.26
C GLN A 85 -8.51 -6.58 -28.81
N THR A 86 -7.64 -5.58 -28.60
CA THR A 86 -7.35 -5.06 -27.25
C THR A 86 -8.60 -4.37 -26.68
N VAL A 87 -9.20 -4.94 -25.63
CA VAL A 87 -10.44 -4.44 -25.00
C VAL A 87 -10.18 -3.43 -23.87
N ALA A 88 -9.00 -3.51 -23.24
CA ALA A 88 -8.54 -2.59 -22.21
C ALA A 88 -7.01 -2.57 -22.25
N ASP A 89 -6.42 -1.41 -21.97
CA ASP A 89 -4.96 -1.21 -21.90
C ASP A 89 -4.65 -0.35 -20.68
N TYR A 90 -3.58 -0.70 -19.95
CA TYR A 90 -3.08 0.03 -18.80
C TYR A 90 -1.59 0.29 -19.02
N PRO A 91 -1.26 1.39 -19.73
CA PRO A 91 0.09 1.61 -20.24
C PRO A 91 1.06 1.97 -19.13
N LEU A 92 2.36 1.76 -19.39
CA LEU A 92 3.42 2.03 -18.43
C LEU A 92 3.42 3.49 -17.92
N VAL A 93 3.08 4.46 -18.78
CA VAL A 93 2.95 5.87 -18.40
C VAL A 93 1.90 6.07 -17.30
N GLU A 94 0.77 5.37 -17.37
CA GLU A 94 -0.28 5.46 -16.37
C GLU A 94 0.19 4.83 -15.06
N ALA A 95 0.80 3.63 -15.13
CA ALA A 95 1.37 2.94 -13.99
C ALA A 95 2.43 3.77 -13.24
N ILE A 96 3.28 4.49 -13.97
CA ILE A 96 4.28 5.41 -13.41
C ILE A 96 3.58 6.62 -12.77
N SER A 97 2.65 7.27 -13.48
CA SER A 97 1.95 8.47 -12.97
C SER A 97 1.12 8.20 -11.70
N GLN A 98 0.61 6.97 -11.56
CA GLN A 98 -0.18 6.53 -10.41
C GLN A 98 0.67 5.90 -9.30
N ASN A 99 2.00 5.92 -9.41
CA ASN A 99 2.94 5.31 -8.45
C ASN A 99 2.72 3.81 -8.19
N VAL A 100 2.17 3.10 -9.18
CA VAL A 100 1.98 1.64 -9.15
C VAL A 100 3.30 0.91 -9.39
N VAL A 101 4.22 1.54 -10.13
CA VAL A 101 5.57 1.04 -10.39
C VAL A 101 6.63 2.09 -10.04
N LYS A 102 7.90 1.70 -10.03
CA LYS A 102 9.04 2.61 -9.85
C LYS A 102 9.22 3.51 -11.07
N HIS A 103 9.74 4.70 -10.82
CA HIS A 103 10.11 5.69 -11.81
C HIS A 103 11.53 5.41 -12.33
N PRO A 104 11.71 5.12 -13.63
CA PRO A 104 13.04 4.96 -14.18
C PRO A 104 13.77 6.32 -14.25
N VAL A 105 14.98 6.34 -13.69
CA VAL A 105 15.87 7.51 -13.72
C VAL A 105 17.11 7.15 -14.53
N VAL A 106 17.50 8.02 -15.45
CA VAL A 106 18.68 7.84 -16.31
C VAL A 106 19.76 8.90 -16.01
N PRO A 107 21.03 8.66 -16.38
CA PRO A 107 22.08 9.65 -16.20
C PRO A 107 21.78 10.95 -16.96
N ASP A 108 22.08 12.10 -16.34
CA ASP A 108 22.12 13.38 -17.03
C ASP A 108 23.25 13.44 -18.08
N ALA A 109 23.25 14.49 -18.92
CA ALA A 109 24.21 14.62 -20.01
C ALA A 109 25.67 14.65 -19.52
N ALA A 110 25.94 15.29 -18.38
CA ALA A 110 27.27 15.40 -17.81
C ALA A 110 27.80 14.05 -17.27
N SER A 111 26.93 13.28 -16.63
CA SER A 111 27.22 11.93 -16.15
C SER A 111 27.38 10.97 -17.33
N ARG A 112 26.53 11.12 -18.35
CA ARG A 112 26.58 10.31 -19.57
C ARG A 112 27.88 10.52 -20.35
N ALA A 113 28.35 11.76 -20.45
CA ALA A 113 29.59 12.10 -21.17
C ALA A 113 30.85 11.46 -20.55
N LYS A 114 30.80 11.01 -19.29
CA LYS A 114 31.89 10.29 -18.63
C LYS A 114 31.96 8.80 -18.98
N LEU A 115 30.93 8.26 -19.62
CA LEU A 115 30.85 6.84 -19.95
C LEU A 115 31.43 6.60 -21.33
N THR A 116 32.48 5.78 -21.40
CA THR A 116 33.14 5.46 -22.68
C THR A 116 33.23 3.95 -22.90
N GLU A 117 32.92 3.52 -24.12
CA GLU A 117 33.22 2.16 -24.55
C GLU A 117 34.70 2.08 -24.94
N ARG A 118 35.47 1.29 -24.20
CA ARG A 118 36.90 1.14 -24.44
C ARG A 118 37.16 0.19 -25.61
N GLN A 119 38.24 0.40 -26.33
CA GLN A 119 38.70 -0.54 -27.36
C GLN A 119 39.40 -1.73 -26.69
N SER A 120 38.63 -2.75 -26.29
CA SER A 120 39.14 -4.01 -25.74
C SER A 120 38.36 -5.20 -26.31
N ALA A 121 39.04 -6.35 -26.40
CA ALA A 121 38.42 -7.63 -26.73
C ALA A 121 37.73 -8.26 -25.51
N LYS A 122 38.14 -7.88 -24.29
CA LYS A 122 37.51 -8.35 -23.05
C LYS A 122 36.24 -7.53 -22.79
N TYR A 123 35.13 -8.22 -22.53
CA TYR A 123 33.81 -7.61 -22.42
C TYR A 123 33.73 -6.61 -21.25
N THR A 124 34.23 -7.02 -20.08
CA THR A 124 34.30 -6.18 -18.88
C THR A 124 35.22 -4.97 -19.01
N ASP A 125 36.33 -5.08 -19.74
CA ASP A 125 37.20 -3.93 -20.04
C ASP A 125 36.52 -2.92 -20.96
N LYS A 126 35.78 -3.42 -21.95
CA LYS A 126 35.03 -2.58 -22.90
C LYS A 126 33.96 -1.75 -22.19
N TYR A 127 33.26 -2.35 -21.22
CA TYR A 127 32.11 -1.76 -20.53
C TYR A 127 32.37 -1.33 -19.08
N THR A 128 33.65 -1.20 -18.68
CA THR A 128 34.06 -0.91 -17.31
C THR A 128 33.34 0.29 -16.70
N ASP A 129 33.25 1.41 -17.44
CA ASP A 129 32.67 2.66 -16.92
C ASP A 129 31.17 2.49 -16.59
N TYR A 130 30.44 1.69 -17.37
CA TYR A 130 29.01 1.43 -17.17
C TYR A 130 28.76 0.51 -15.96
N ILE A 131 29.55 -0.55 -15.83
CA ILE A 131 29.49 -1.47 -14.68
C ILE A 131 29.82 -0.69 -13.40
N HIS A 132 30.87 0.12 -13.44
CA HIS A 132 31.30 0.91 -12.30
C HIS A 132 30.25 1.92 -11.85
N LEU A 133 29.64 2.66 -12.79
CA LEU A 133 28.55 3.58 -12.46
C LEU A 133 27.36 2.84 -11.85
N GLY A 134 26.99 1.67 -12.39
CA GLY A 134 25.94 0.83 -11.83
C GLY A 134 26.21 0.41 -10.38
N VAL A 135 27.44 -0.02 -10.08
CA VAL A 135 27.83 -0.39 -8.71
C VAL A 135 27.78 0.82 -7.76
N ILE A 136 28.18 2.01 -8.21
CA ILE A 136 28.09 3.23 -7.39
C ILE A 136 26.64 3.58 -7.07
N GLU A 137 25.74 3.57 -8.06
CA GLU A 137 24.32 3.85 -7.81
C GLU A 137 23.67 2.79 -6.92
N TRP A 138 24.00 1.52 -7.12
CA TRP A 138 23.51 0.43 -6.28
C TRP A 138 23.98 0.57 -4.83
N ARG A 139 25.26 0.84 -4.57
CA ARG A 139 25.79 1.03 -3.21
C ARG A 139 25.07 2.14 -2.45
N LYS A 140 24.83 3.27 -3.12
CA LYS A 140 24.09 4.39 -2.52
C LYS A 140 22.67 4.00 -2.15
N ALA A 141 21.98 3.26 -3.03
CA ALA A 141 20.65 2.76 -2.74
C ALA A 141 20.68 1.71 -1.61
N TYR A 142 21.67 0.82 -1.60
CA TYR A 142 21.82 -0.24 -0.61
C TYR A 142 21.88 0.31 0.81
N VAL A 143 22.71 1.33 1.05
CA VAL A 143 22.85 1.97 2.38
C VAL A 143 21.51 2.50 2.90
N GLU A 144 20.72 3.16 2.05
CA GLU A 144 19.43 3.73 2.48
C GLU A 144 18.35 2.66 2.68
N HIS A 145 18.32 1.64 1.84
CA HIS A 145 17.35 0.53 1.96
C HIS A 145 17.68 -0.42 3.11
N GLU A 146 18.97 -0.62 3.44
CA GLU A 146 19.40 -1.47 4.55
C GLU A 146 18.89 -0.94 5.90
N LYS A 147 18.81 0.38 6.08
CA LYS A 147 18.19 1.03 7.25
C LYS A 147 16.74 0.60 7.48
N MET A 148 16.05 0.22 6.39
CA MET A 148 14.68 -0.27 6.38
C MET A 148 14.56 -1.79 6.45
N GLY A 149 15.67 -2.50 6.63
CA GLY A 149 15.72 -3.96 6.59
C GLY A 149 15.45 -4.52 5.19
N LYS A 150 15.79 -3.77 4.13
CA LYS A 150 15.61 -4.15 2.73
C LYS A 150 16.96 -4.30 2.04
N LYS A 151 17.07 -5.28 1.15
CA LYS A 151 18.30 -5.56 0.41
C LYS A 151 18.19 -5.07 -1.03
N ALA A 152 18.84 -3.96 -1.37
CA ALA A 152 18.86 -3.44 -2.73
C ALA A 152 19.59 -4.41 -3.68
N ILE A 153 19.07 -4.59 -4.90
CA ILE A 153 19.61 -5.52 -5.90
C ILE A 153 20.12 -4.76 -7.14
N LEU A 154 21.35 -5.10 -7.54
CA LEU A 154 21.94 -4.69 -8.82
C LEU A 154 21.57 -5.72 -9.89
N PHE A 155 21.00 -5.28 -11.01
CA PHE A 155 20.69 -6.14 -12.14
C PHE A 155 21.54 -5.76 -13.35
N VAL A 156 22.37 -6.68 -13.84
CA VAL A 156 23.23 -6.47 -15.01
C VAL A 156 22.79 -7.38 -16.15
N MET A 157 22.65 -6.79 -17.34
CA MET A 157 22.26 -7.51 -18.53
C MET A 157 23.40 -7.60 -19.52
N THR A 158 23.65 -8.82 -19.99
CA THR A 158 24.67 -9.11 -21.00
C THR A 158 24.02 -9.68 -22.27
N ASP A 159 24.83 -9.91 -23.30
CA ASP A 159 24.42 -10.41 -24.62
C ASP A 159 24.58 -11.93 -24.78
N ASP A 160 25.53 -12.56 -24.07
CA ASP A 160 25.73 -14.01 -24.09
C ASP A 160 26.20 -14.59 -22.75
N THR A 161 26.15 -15.93 -22.66
CA THR A 161 26.46 -16.73 -21.45
C THR A 161 27.89 -16.52 -20.96
N ARG A 162 28.85 -16.38 -21.88
CA ARG A 162 30.26 -16.17 -21.54
C ARG A 162 30.49 -14.77 -20.96
N ASN A 163 29.79 -13.78 -21.49
CA ASN A 163 29.86 -12.42 -20.98
C ASN A 163 29.16 -12.28 -19.63
N CYS A 164 28.13 -13.09 -19.34
CA CYS A 164 27.59 -13.25 -17.98
C CYS A 164 28.69 -13.67 -16.99
N ASP A 165 29.40 -14.74 -17.31
CA ASP A 165 30.45 -15.29 -16.45
C ASP A 165 31.63 -14.31 -16.28
N ASP A 166 32.06 -13.63 -17.36
CA ASP A 166 33.11 -12.58 -17.30
C ASP A 166 32.71 -11.43 -16.38
N VAL A 167 31.46 -10.94 -16.48
CA VAL A 167 30.98 -9.86 -15.61
C VAL A 167 30.86 -10.33 -14.15
N ALA A 168 30.49 -11.59 -13.90
CA ALA A 168 30.42 -12.15 -12.56
C ALA A 168 31.79 -12.16 -11.88
N GLU A 169 32.77 -12.76 -12.55
CA GLU A 169 34.15 -12.83 -12.07
C GLU A 169 34.73 -11.43 -11.87
N TYR A 170 34.42 -10.50 -12.78
CA TYR A 170 34.82 -9.10 -12.64
C TYR A 170 34.20 -8.43 -11.41
N LEU A 171 32.90 -8.61 -11.15
CA LEU A 171 32.25 -8.01 -9.99
C LEU A 171 32.82 -8.57 -8.68
N GLU A 172 32.95 -9.89 -8.57
CA GLU A 172 33.46 -10.56 -7.37
C GLU A 172 34.95 -10.25 -7.12
N GLY A 173 35.74 -10.08 -8.18
CA GLY A 173 37.17 -9.79 -8.08
C GLY A 173 37.52 -8.32 -7.80
N ASN A 174 36.65 -7.37 -8.19
CA ASN A 174 36.94 -5.93 -8.10
C ASN A 174 36.14 -5.19 -7.01
N TYR A 175 35.05 -5.77 -6.52
CA TYR A 175 34.17 -5.13 -5.55
C TYR A 175 33.98 -6.03 -4.31
N PRO A 176 34.67 -5.74 -3.19
CA PRO A 176 34.64 -6.59 -1.99
C PRO A 176 33.25 -6.86 -1.41
N ASP A 177 32.32 -5.92 -1.58
CA ASP A 177 30.93 -5.99 -1.14
C ASP A 177 30.03 -6.89 -2.01
N LEU A 178 30.53 -7.30 -3.19
CA LEU A 178 29.90 -8.22 -4.12
C LEU A 178 30.61 -9.59 -4.21
N GLN A 179 31.71 -9.80 -3.49
CA GLN A 179 32.39 -11.09 -3.42
C GLN A 179 31.44 -12.19 -2.91
N ASP A 180 31.36 -13.31 -3.62
CA ASP A 180 30.45 -14.44 -3.36
C ASP A 180 28.96 -14.06 -3.27
N ALA A 181 28.59 -12.89 -3.82
CA ALA A 181 27.26 -12.31 -3.72
C ALA A 181 26.64 -12.01 -5.10
N VAL A 182 27.16 -12.64 -6.16
CA VAL A 182 26.65 -12.51 -7.52
C VAL A 182 25.89 -13.78 -7.93
N LEU A 183 24.63 -13.60 -8.35
CA LEU A 183 23.81 -14.67 -8.93
C LEU A 183 23.86 -14.58 -10.45
N VAL A 184 24.43 -15.58 -11.09
CA VAL A 184 24.49 -15.68 -12.55
C VAL A 184 23.33 -16.52 -13.06
N ILE A 185 22.53 -15.99 -13.98
CA ILE A 185 21.40 -16.70 -14.55
C ILE A 185 21.49 -16.69 -16.09
N HIS A 186 21.80 -17.85 -16.66
CA HIS A 186 21.72 -18.06 -18.09
C HIS A 186 21.40 -19.51 -18.43
N THR A 187 20.69 -19.73 -19.54
CA THR A 187 20.40 -21.07 -20.06
C THR A 187 21.34 -21.39 -21.21
N LYS A 188 21.76 -22.66 -21.35
CA LYS A 188 22.79 -23.06 -22.31
C LYS A 188 22.38 -22.74 -23.77
N ASN A 189 23.20 -21.91 -24.43
CA ASN A 189 23.51 -21.73 -25.86
C ASN A 189 22.44 -21.71 -26.97
N ASN A 190 21.15 -21.98 -26.75
CA ASN A 190 20.15 -21.93 -27.85
C ASN A 190 18.83 -21.21 -27.53
N GLY A 191 18.64 -20.68 -26.32
CA GLY A 191 17.44 -19.88 -25.98
C GLY A 191 16.12 -20.66 -25.97
N GLU A 192 16.12 -21.95 -26.31
CA GLU A 192 14.99 -22.85 -26.14
C GLU A 192 15.06 -23.49 -24.76
N ILE A 193 14.18 -23.04 -23.86
CA ILE A 193 13.85 -23.80 -22.67
C ILE A 193 12.85 -24.85 -23.13
N SER A 194 13.30 -26.08 -23.35
CA SER A 194 12.39 -27.21 -23.36
C SER A 194 12.22 -27.64 -21.90
N GLU A 195 11.04 -27.42 -21.34
CA GLU A 195 10.64 -27.99 -20.03
C GLU A 195 10.66 -29.53 -20.03
N SER A 196 10.90 -30.12 -21.20
CA SER A 196 11.13 -31.54 -21.45
C SER A 196 12.57 -32.03 -21.18
N THR A 197 13.47 -31.19 -20.65
CA THR A 197 14.80 -31.66 -20.23
C THR A 197 14.69 -32.49 -18.95
N SER A 198 14.98 -33.78 -19.05
CA SER A 198 15.08 -34.68 -17.91
C SER A 198 16.50 -34.63 -17.29
N GLY A 199 16.59 -34.72 -15.96
CA GLY A 199 17.86 -34.84 -15.22
C GLY A 199 18.40 -33.55 -14.60
N LYS A 200 19.73 -33.49 -14.40
CA LYS A 200 20.47 -32.47 -13.62
C LYS A 200 20.25 -31.02 -14.06
N SER A 201 19.98 -30.77 -15.33
CA SER A 201 19.79 -29.40 -15.86
C SER A 201 18.47 -28.76 -15.41
N LYS A 202 17.45 -29.57 -15.10
CA LYS A 202 16.18 -29.07 -14.57
C LYS A 202 16.31 -28.71 -13.09
N GLU A 203 16.97 -29.56 -12.31
CA GLU A 203 17.26 -29.29 -10.89
C GLU A 203 18.10 -28.02 -10.71
N GLU A 204 19.12 -27.82 -11.55
CA GLU A 204 19.94 -26.61 -11.57
C GLU A 204 19.11 -25.35 -11.90
N LEU A 205 18.22 -25.45 -12.89
CA LEU A 205 17.34 -24.35 -13.30
C LEU A 205 16.27 -24.02 -12.24
N ASP A 206 15.70 -25.03 -11.60
CA ASP A 206 14.74 -24.86 -10.50
C ASP A 206 15.45 -24.23 -9.28
N THR A 207 16.69 -24.63 -8.98
CA THR A 207 17.51 -23.99 -7.93
C THR A 207 17.77 -22.52 -8.24
N LEU A 208 18.16 -22.19 -9.47
CA LEU A 208 18.37 -20.79 -9.88
C LEU A 208 17.08 -19.95 -9.78
N ARG A 209 15.93 -20.55 -10.12
CA ARG A 209 14.61 -19.89 -9.96
C ARG A 209 14.29 -19.65 -8.49
N GLU A 210 14.51 -20.63 -7.62
CA GLU A 210 14.32 -20.48 -6.18
C GLU A 210 15.23 -19.39 -5.60
N GLN A 211 16.51 -19.40 -5.95
CA GLN A 211 17.48 -18.38 -5.53
C GLN A 211 17.12 -16.98 -6.04
N ALA A 212 16.69 -16.87 -7.30
CA ALA A 212 16.26 -15.61 -7.90
C ALA A 212 15.00 -15.06 -7.22
N ASN A 213 14.04 -15.92 -6.88
CA ASN A 213 12.80 -15.53 -6.20
C ASN A 213 13.03 -15.21 -4.71
N ALA A 214 13.99 -15.86 -4.06
CA ALA A 214 14.35 -15.59 -2.68
C ALA A 214 15.32 -14.39 -2.53
N ILE A 215 15.79 -13.80 -3.64
CA ILE A 215 16.87 -12.81 -3.59
C ILE A 215 16.51 -11.56 -2.79
N ASP A 216 15.23 -11.18 -2.70
CA ASP A 216 14.80 -10.01 -1.93
C ASP A 216 15.02 -10.18 -0.42
N GLY A 217 15.14 -11.43 0.06
CA GLY A 217 15.33 -11.77 1.47
C GLY A 217 16.75 -11.47 1.97
N MET A 218 16.86 -11.04 3.23
CA MET A 218 18.16 -10.76 3.89
C MET A 218 18.99 -12.03 4.12
N ASP A 219 18.35 -13.20 4.10
CA ASP A 219 18.95 -14.54 4.20
C ASP A 219 19.65 -14.99 2.92
N SER A 220 19.23 -14.48 1.75
CA SER A 220 19.93 -14.73 0.50
C SER A 220 21.28 -14.00 0.48
N PRO A 221 22.40 -14.66 0.13
CA PRO A 221 23.71 -14.03 0.09
C PRO A 221 23.86 -13.08 -1.11
N TYR A 222 23.02 -13.24 -2.14
CA TYR A 222 23.18 -12.52 -3.40
C TYR A 222 22.66 -11.09 -3.33
N LYS A 223 23.41 -10.17 -3.93
CA LYS A 223 23.12 -8.73 -4.03
C LYS A 223 23.11 -8.24 -5.48
N ALA A 224 23.69 -9.01 -6.40
CA ALA A 224 23.67 -8.73 -7.82
C ALA A 224 23.13 -9.93 -8.62
N ILE A 225 22.41 -9.65 -9.70
CA ILE A 225 21.99 -10.65 -10.69
C ILE A 225 22.62 -10.28 -12.03
N ILE A 226 23.21 -11.24 -12.72
CA ILE A 226 23.71 -11.08 -14.08
C ILE A 226 22.96 -12.04 -15.00
N SER A 227 22.36 -11.54 -16.08
CA SER A 227 21.55 -12.36 -16.99
C SER A 227 21.70 -12.00 -18.47
N VAL A 228 21.70 -13.04 -19.33
CA VAL A 228 21.68 -12.93 -20.81
C VAL A 228 20.27 -12.72 -21.35
N MET A 229 19.32 -13.38 -20.70
CA MET A 229 17.92 -13.34 -21.06
C MET A 229 17.16 -12.51 -20.05
N VAL A 230 16.01 -12.00 -20.46
CA VAL A 230 14.97 -11.73 -19.49
C VAL A 230 14.65 -13.05 -18.82
N LEU A 231 14.80 -13.11 -17.51
CA LEU A 231 14.37 -14.26 -16.71
C LEU A 231 12.95 -14.61 -17.16
N LYS A 232 12.76 -15.76 -17.80
CA LYS A 232 11.42 -16.16 -18.26
C LYS A 232 10.48 -16.20 -17.06
N GLU A 233 9.20 -15.99 -17.34
CA GLU A 233 8.01 -16.04 -16.46
C GLU A 233 8.24 -16.58 -15.04
N GLY A 234 7.84 -15.80 -14.03
CA GLY A 234 7.91 -16.20 -12.61
C GLY A 234 8.97 -15.52 -11.74
N TRP A 235 9.76 -14.59 -12.29
CA TRP A 235 10.67 -13.73 -11.50
C TRP A 235 9.90 -12.57 -10.86
N ASP A 236 9.58 -12.67 -9.56
CA ASP A 236 8.97 -11.61 -8.75
C ASP A 236 9.99 -11.00 -7.77
N VAL A 237 10.91 -10.21 -8.31
CA VAL A 237 11.89 -9.47 -7.50
C VAL A 237 11.51 -8.00 -7.47
N ARG A 238 11.36 -7.49 -6.26
CA ARG A 238 10.91 -6.11 -5.98
C ARG A 238 12.06 -5.21 -5.59
N ASN A 239 13.18 -5.77 -5.14
CA ASN A 239 14.27 -4.95 -4.62
C ASN A 239 15.29 -4.50 -5.68
N VAL A 240 15.03 -4.66 -6.98
CA VAL A 240 15.90 -4.09 -8.03
C VAL A 240 15.90 -2.56 -7.93
N THR A 241 17.05 -1.97 -7.61
CA THR A 241 17.22 -0.51 -7.51
C THR A 241 18.09 0.05 -8.63
N THR A 242 18.87 -0.82 -9.29
CA THR A 242 19.80 -0.40 -10.32
C THR A 242 19.86 -1.43 -11.44
N ILE A 243 19.72 -0.98 -12.68
CA ILE A 243 19.79 -1.79 -13.90
C ILE A 243 20.97 -1.32 -14.73
N VAL A 244 21.82 -2.24 -15.18
CA VAL A 244 22.96 -1.99 -16.08
C VAL A 244 22.76 -2.78 -17.36
N GLY A 245 22.36 -2.11 -18.44
CA GLY A 245 22.17 -2.71 -19.74
C GLY A 245 23.41 -2.66 -20.63
N LEU A 246 24.12 -3.78 -20.79
CA LEU A 246 25.33 -3.86 -21.64
C LEU A 246 25.05 -4.41 -23.04
N ARG A 247 23.83 -4.91 -23.28
CA ARG A 247 23.41 -5.52 -24.55
C ARG A 247 22.91 -4.48 -25.56
N ALA A 248 23.26 -4.67 -26.84
CA ALA A 248 22.59 -4.00 -27.95
C ALA A 248 21.34 -4.80 -28.39
N TYR A 249 20.18 -4.16 -28.40
CA TYR A 249 18.93 -4.79 -28.88
C TYR A 249 18.75 -4.55 -30.38
N SER A 250 18.53 -5.62 -31.14
CA SER A 250 18.36 -5.59 -32.59
C SER A 250 17.05 -6.22 -33.09
N ALA A 251 16.18 -6.67 -32.18
CA ALA A 251 14.93 -7.34 -32.53
C ALA A 251 13.85 -6.31 -32.91
N LYS A 252 13.25 -6.45 -34.10
CA LYS A 252 12.22 -5.55 -34.65
C LYS A 252 10.97 -5.37 -33.77
N SER A 253 10.71 -6.30 -32.85
CA SER A 253 9.50 -6.31 -32.03
C SER A 253 9.58 -5.47 -30.75
N ASN A 254 10.78 -5.08 -30.28
CA ASN A 254 11.00 -4.37 -29.00
C ASN A 254 10.34 -5.00 -27.73
N ILE A 255 9.84 -6.24 -27.81
CA ILE A 255 9.12 -6.94 -26.73
C ILE A 255 10.04 -7.29 -25.53
N LEU A 256 11.22 -7.87 -25.80
CA LEU A 256 12.15 -8.34 -24.76
C LEU A 256 12.66 -7.20 -23.83
N PRO A 257 13.01 -6.02 -24.37
CA PRO A 257 13.49 -4.92 -23.54
C PRO A 257 12.42 -4.32 -22.59
N GLU A 258 11.16 -4.20 -23.02
CA GLU A 258 10.04 -3.75 -22.16
C GLU A 258 9.82 -4.71 -20.98
N GLN A 259 9.83 -6.02 -21.24
CA GLN A 259 9.73 -7.03 -20.18
C GLN A 259 10.90 -6.96 -19.20
N THR A 260 12.09 -6.62 -19.69
CA THR A 260 13.26 -6.45 -18.84
C THR A 260 13.06 -5.28 -17.89
N LEU A 261 12.81 -4.10 -18.45
CA LEU A 261 12.68 -2.88 -17.67
C LEU A 261 11.55 -3.05 -16.66
N GLY A 262 10.38 -3.52 -17.12
CA GLY A 262 9.18 -3.74 -16.31
C GLY A 262 9.41 -4.63 -15.09
N ARG A 263 10.29 -5.63 -15.17
CA ARG A 263 10.62 -6.48 -14.01
C ARG A 263 11.38 -5.72 -12.93
N GLY A 264 12.25 -4.79 -13.31
CA GLY A 264 12.94 -3.91 -12.36
C GLY A 264 12.07 -2.78 -11.80
N LEU A 265 10.91 -2.49 -12.42
CA LEU A 265 10.01 -1.42 -11.99
C LEU A 265 9.08 -1.80 -10.84
N ARG A 266 9.08 -3.04 -10.33
CA ARG A 266 8.18 -3.44 -9.23
C ARG A 266 8.47 -2.65 -7.96
N LYS A 267 7.45 -2.25 -7.20
CA LYS A 267 7.58 -1.48 -5.95
C LYS A 267 8.20 -2.32 -4.83
N MET A 268 9.22 -1.78 -4.17
CA MET A 268 9.83 -2.37 -2.97
C MET A 268 8.96 -2.10 -1.73
N TYR A 269 8.38 -0.90 -1.65
CA TYR A 269 7.55 -0.47 -0.52
C TYR A 269 6.06 -0.39 -0.92
N PRO A 270 5.14 -0.85 -0.05
CA PRO A 270 3.72 -0.64 -0.27
C PRO A 270 3.33 0.84 -0.05
N GLY A 271 2.17 1.26 -0.57
CA GLY A 271 1.52 2.52 -0.16
C GLY A 271 1.69 3.73 -1.09
N GLY A 272 1.94 3.54 -2.39
CA GLY A 272 1.88 4.62 -3.39
C GLY A 272 2.96 5.70 -3.25
N LEU A 273 4.01 5.44 -2.49
CA LEU A 273 5.21 6.28 -2.42
C LEU A 273 5.86 6.36 -3.81
N GLU A 274 6.56 7.43 -4.12
CA GLU A 274 7.46 7.44 -5.28
C GLU A 274 8.71 6.62 -4.96
N GLU A 275 9.08 5.71 -5.87
CA GLU A 275 10.36 4.99 -5.78
C GLU A 275 11.03 5.08 -7.15
N TYR A 276 12.36 5.07 -7.14
CA TYR A 276 13.15 5.19 -8.35
C TYR A 276 13.93 3.90 -8.62
N VAL A 277 14.22 3.66 -9.89
CA VAL A 277 15.22 2.68 -10.33
C VAL A 277 16.22 3.38 -11.23
N SER A 278 17.50 3.26 -10.90
CA SER A 278 18.58 3.86 -11.71
C SER A 278 18.87 2.96 -12.90
N VAL A 279 18.76 3.50 -14.11
CA VAL A 279 18.94 2.76 -15.36
C VAL A 279 20.16 3.32 -16.09
N VAL A 280 21.21 2.49 -16.17
CA VAL A 280 22.49 2.80 -16.83
C VAL A 280 22.71 1.78 -17.94
N GLY A 281 23.38 2.15 -19.04
CA GLY A 281 23.71 1.16 -20.07
C GLY A 281 24.41 1.75 -21.28
N THR A 282 24.76 0.92 -22.25
CA THR A 282 25.41 1.32 -23.51
C THR A 282 24.53 2.26 -24.34
N ASN A 283 25.06 2.92 -25.37
CA ASN A 283 24.24 3.79 -26.21
C ASN A 283 23.06 3.03 -26.84
N ALA A 284 23.32 1.83 -27.36
CA ALA A 284 22.27 0.98 -27.92
C ALA A 284 21.18 0.58 -26.91
N PHE A 285 21.55 0.39 -25.64
CA PHE A 285 20.59 0.14 -24.57
C PHE A 285 19.79 1.40 -24.22
N MET A 286 20.46 2.56 -24.13
CA MET A 286 19.79 3.82 -23.81
C MET A 286 18.85 4.28 -24.91
N ASP A 287 19.20 4.07 -26.19
CA ASP A 287 18.30 4.36 -27.31
C ASP A 287 16.98 3.58 -27.19
N PHE A 288 17.06 2.33 -26.71
CA PHE A 288 15.86 1.55 -26.39
C PHE A 288 15.10 2.16 -25.20
N VAL A 289 15.78 2.45 -24.08
CA VAL A 289 15.11 3.04 -22.91
C VAL A 289 14.42 4.35 -23.28
N GLU A 290 15.05 5.19 -24.09
CA GLU A 290 14.48 6.44 -24.61
C GLU A 290 13.32 6.21 -25.57
N SER A 291 13.26 5.08 -26.27
CA SER A 291 12.12 4.75 -27.14
C SER A 291 10.79 4.61 -26.39
N ILE A 292 10.81 4.28 -25.09
CA ILE A 292 9.58 4.17 -24.28
C ILE A 292 8.93 5.55 -24.04
N GLN A 293 9.65 6.65 -24.29
CA GLN A 293 9.08 8.00 -24.28
C GLN A 293 8.01 8.17 -25.36
N ALA A 294 8.06 7.37 -26.43
CA ALA A 294 7.00 7.33 -27.45
C ALA A 294 5.65 6.86 -26.89
N GLU A 295 5.65 6.14 -25.77
CA GLU A 295 4.45 5.69 -25.04
C GLU A 295 4.00 6.71 -23.97
N GLY A 296 4.60 7.91 -23.97
CA GLY A 296 4.25 9.00 -23.05
C GLY A 296 5.02 9.01 -21.73
N VAL A 297 5.94 8.06 -21.51
CA VAL A 297 6.76 7.98 -20.29
C VAL A 297 7.77 9.12 -20.27
N VAL A 298 7.79 9.89 -19.17
CA VAL A 298 8.82 10.91 -18.94
C VAL A 298 9.99 10.28 -18.18
N LEU A 299 11.15 10.21 -18.83
CA LEU A 299 12.38 9.75 -18.21
C LEU A 299 13.07 10.91 -17.49
N GLU A 300 13.19 10.80 -16.17
CA GLU A 300 13.95 11.76 -15.39
C GLU A 300 15.45 11.59 -15.62
N ARG A 301 16.13 12.71 -15.92
CA ARG A 301 17.59 12.76 -16.02
C ARG A 301 18.18 13.36 -14.75
N LYS A 302 18.95 12.57 -14.00
CA LYS A 302 19.57 13.01 -12.73
C LYS A 302 21.10 12.83 -12.76
N PRO A 303 21.87 13.66 -12.04
CA PRO A 303 23.30 13.44 -11.86
C PRO A 303 23.58 12.08 -11.22
N MET A 304 24.53 11.32 -11.77
CA MET A 304 24.94 10.00 -11.28
C MET A 304 26.47 9.92 -11.12
N GLY A 305 26.91 8.98 -10.29
CA GLY A 305 28.30 8.77 -9.93
C GLY A 305 28.68 9.32 -8.56
N GLU A 306 29.98 9.37 -8.30
CA GLU A 306 30.54 9.83 -7.02
C GLU A 306 30.11 11.25 -6.66
N GLY A 307 29.84 11.49 -5.37
CA GLY A 307 29.42 12.80 -4.86
C GLY A 307 27.95 13.19 -5.15
N THR A 308 27.18 12.34 -5.84
CA THR A 308 25.74 12.56 -6.05
C THR A 308 24.89 11.79 -5.04
N GLN A 309 23.72 12.31 -4.68
CA GLN A 309 22.82 11.68 -3.69
C GLN A 309 22.25 10.33 -4.16
N ALA A 310 21.75 9.52 -3.22
CA ALA A 310 21.01 8.30 -3.51
C ALA A 310 19.65 8.61 -4.16
N LYS A 311 19.14 7.71 -5.00
CA LYS A 311 17.85 7.83 -5.70
C LYS A 311 16.84 6.92 -5.01
N THR A 312 16.54 7.23 -3.76
CA THR A 312 15.68 6.45 -2.88
C THR A 312 14.64 7.37 -2.24
N PRO A 313 13.50 6.82 -1.75
CA PRO A 313 12.56 7.60 -0.94
C PRO A 313 13.27 8.24 0.25
N LEU A 314 12.68 9.32 0.79
CA LEU A 314 13.21 9.97 1.97
C LEU A 314 13.14 9.02 3.17
N VAL A 315 14.26 8.78 3.84
CA VAL A 315 14.30 8.01 5.08
C VAL A 315 14.32 8.96 6.28
N VAL A 316 13.37 8.79 7.19
CA VAL A 316 13.36 9.44 8.50
C VAL A 316 13.77 8.40 9.54
N GLU A 317 14.80 8.72 10.30
CA GLU A 317 15.38 7.84 11.32
C GLU A 317 15.94 8.65 12.48
N VAL A 318 16.28 7.97 13.57
CA VAL A 318 17.02 8.58 14.68
C VAL A 318 18.45 8.84 14.21
N ASP A 319 18.92 10.08 14.37
CA ASP A 319 20.18 10.61 13.81
C ASP A 319 21.42 10.17 14.60
N LYS A 320 21.60 8.85 14.74
CA LYS A 320 22.66 8.25 15.58
C LYS A 320 24.07 8.47 15.03
N GLU A 321 24.20 8.73 13.73
CA GLU A 321 25.49 8.94 13.07
C GLU A 321 26.03 10.37 13.23
N ASN A 322 25.17 11.30 13.68
CA ASN A 322 25.54 12.69 13.85
C ASN A 322 26.20 12.92 15.22
N GLU A 323 27.52 12.87 15.26
CA GLU A 323 28.34 13.08 16.48
C GLU A 323 28.09 14.42 17.18
N LYS A 324 27.47 15.40 16.50
CA LYS A 324 27.15 16.71 17.08
C LYS A 324 25.81 16.73 17.83
N LYS A 325 25.01 15.66 17.74
CA LYS A 325 23.74 15.54 18.45
C LYS A 325 23.89 14.66 19.69
N ASP A 326 23.52 15.23 20.84
CA ASP A 326 23.30 14.45 22.05
C ASP A 326 21.91 13.80 21.99
N ILE A 327 21.82 12.61 21.39
CA ILE A 327 20.56 11.89 21.23
C ILE A 327 19.90 11.58 22.59
N ASP A 328 20.69 11.34 23.63
CA ASP A 328 20.17 11.04 24.97
C ASP A 328 19.57 12.29 25.62
N GLY A 329 20.23 13.45 25.47
CA GLY A 329 19.68 14.73 25.93
C GLY A 329 18.42 15.16 25.18
N LEU A 330 18.37 14.87 23.87
CA LEU A 330 17.25 15.19 22.98
C LEU A 330 16.06 14.25 23.14
N ASP A 331 16.24 13.06 23.71
CA ASP A 331 15.18 12.07 23.89
C ASP A 331 14.02 12.61 24.74
N ILE A 332 12.82 12.17 24.38
CA ILE A 332 11.57 12.49 25.08
C ILE A 332 10.87 11.17 25.38
N ASP A 333 10.66 10.93 26.66
CA ASP A 333 9.86 9.82 27.16
C ASP A 333 8.37 10.21 27.10
N ILE A 334 7.56 9.37 26.46
CA ILE A 334 6.12 9.55 26.32
C ILE A 334 5.41 8.37 27.00
N PRO A 335 4.80 8.57 28.17
CA PRO A 335 4.08 7.52 28.87
C PRO A 335 2.89 7.01 28.08
N VAL A 336 2.72 5.69 28.04
CA VAL A 336 1.55 5.04 27.45
C VAL A 336 0.62 4.61 28.56
N LEU A 337 -0.54 5.25 28.64
CA LEU A 337 -1.57 4.91 29.62
C LEU A 337 -2.43 3.74 29.14
N THR A 338 -3.01 3.00 30.08
CA THR A 338 -4.07 2.02 29.77
C THR A 338 -5.26 2.73 29.09
N PRO A 339 -5.92 2.10 28.11
CA PRO A 339 -7.11 2.66 27.48
C PRO A 339 -8.16 3.04 28.52
N ARG A 340 -8.70 4.25 28.38
CA ARG A 340 -9.72 4.80 29.28
C ARG A 340 -11.11 4.44 28.79
N VAL A 341 -11.28 4.44 27.47
CA VAL A 341 -12.53 4.14 26.79
C VAL A 341 -12.51 2.69 26.31
N TYR A 342 -13.53 1.92 26.68
CA TYR A 342 -13.69 0.54 26.22
C TYR A 342 -15.14 0.22 25.89
N ARG A 343 -15.34 -0.82 25.07
CA ARG A 343 -16.68 -1.35 24.77
C ARG A 343 -17.02 -2.44 25.77
N GLU A 344 -18.02 -2.20 26.60
CA GLU A 344 -18.67 -3.22 27.41
C GLU A 344 -19.94 -3.71 26.70
N TYR A 345 -19.85 -4.85 26.03
CA TYR A 345 -20.97 -5.45 25.30
C TYR A 345 -22.04 -6.09 26.21
N LYS A 346 -22.16 -5.66 27.48
CA LYS A 346 -23.13 -6.24 28.42
C LYS A 346 -24.55 -5.79 28.08
N ASN A 347 -25.38 -6.78 27.75
CA ASN A 347 -26.83 -6.74 27.65
C ASN A 347 -27.43 -5.69 26.70
N LEU A 348 -27.32 -5.95 25.37
CA LEU A 348 -28.09 -5.25 24.33
C LEU A 348 -29.62 -5.24 24.57
N GLY A 349 -30.14 -6.05 25.50
CA GLY A 349 -31.54 -5.98 25.93
C GLY A 349 -31.92 -4.59 26.48
N ASN A 350 -30.97 -3.89 27.11
CA ASN A 350 -31.13 -2.54 27.64
C ASN A 350 -31.10 -1.44 26.56
N LEU A 351 -30.93 -1.80 25.28
CA LEU A 351 -30.92 -0.84 24.18
C LEU A 351 -32.27 -0.13 24.10
N ASP A 352 -32.27 1.17 24.40
CA ASP A 352 -33.39 2.07 24.20
C ASP A 352 -33.11 3.03 23.04
N VAL A 353 -33.61 2.64 21.87
CA VAL A 353 -33.49 3.43 20.63
C VAL A 353 -34.43 4.64 20.66
N ALA A 354 -35.49 4.60 21.48
CA ALA A 354 -36.47 5.69 21.55
C ALA A 354 -35.97 6.89 22.35
N ALA A 355 -34.96 6.70 23.21
CA ALA A 355 -34.30 7.78 23.94
C ALA A 355 -33.39 8.65 23.05
N GLN A 356 -33.05 8.21 21.84
CA GLN A 356 -32.21 8.97 20.92
C GLN A 356 -33.04 10.01 20.14
N GLY A 357 -32.49 11.20 19.95
CA GLY A 357 -33.11 12.22 19.10
C GLY A 357 -32.88 11.91 17.61
N TYR A 358 -33.95 11.63 16.86
CA TYR A 358 -33.92 11.48 15.41
C TYR A 358 -35.17 12.07 14.76
N ARG A 359 -35.11 12.37 13.46
CA ARG A 359 -36.27 12.80 12.68
C ARG A 359 -36.91 11.58 12.02
N ARG A 360 -38.24 11.44 12.18
CA ARG A 360 -39.00 10.41 11.47
C ARG A 360 -38.92 10.65 9.97
N VAL A 361 -38.87 9.56 9.20
CA VAL A 361 -38.80 9.57 7.75
C VAL A 361 -40.21 9.61 7.17
N GLU A 362 -40.43 10.40 6.12
CA GLU A 362 -41.71 10.42 5.41
C GLU A 362 -41.97 9.06 4.74
N TYR A 363 -43.19 8.52 4.88
CA TYR A 363 -43.56 7.26 4.24
C TYR A 363 -44.09 7.50 2.82
N LEU A 364 -43.30 7.11 1.82
CA LEU A 364 -43.58 7.32 0.41
C LEU A 364 -44.46 6.21 -0.17
N GLN A 365 -45.18 6.53 -1.25
CA GLN A 365 -45.99 5.56 -1.99
C GLN A 365 -45.36 5.30 -3.37
N PHE A 366 -45.00 4.04 -3.61
CA PHE A 366 -44.38 3.59 -4.86
C PHE A 366 -45.37 2.81 -5.72
N SER A 367 -45.15 2.80 -7.03
CA SER A 367 -45.89 1.97 -7.99
C SER A 367 -45.55 0.49 -7.85
N GLU A 368 -46.39 -0.40 -8.40
CA GLU A 368 -46.13 -1.84 -8.39
C GLU A 368 -44.84 -2.22 -9.12
N GLU A 369 -44.43 -1.46 -10.14
CA GLU A 369 -43.17 -1.70 -10.86
C GLU A 369 -41.96 -1.30 -9.99
N GLU A 370 -42.02 -0.17 -9.32
CA GLU A 370 -40.96 0.30 -8.40
C GLU A 370 -40.82 -0.59 -7.16
N GLN A 371 -41.87 -1.31 -6.77
CA GLN A 371 -41.84 -2.26 -5.65
C GLN A 371 -41.20 -3.61 -6.01
N ARG A 372 -41.02 -3.94 -7.30
CA ARG A 372 -40.51 -5.25 -7.74
C ARG A 372 -39.00 -5.42 -7.58
N GLU A 373 -38.25 -4.31 -7.57
CA GLU A 373 -36.79 -4.33 -7.43
C GLU A 373 -36.36 -3.49 -6.23
N ILE A 374 -35.87 -4.15 -5.19
CA ILE A 374 -35.35 -3.49 -3.99
C ILE A 374 -33.83 -3.58 -4.02
N VAL A 375 -33.20 -2.44 -4.29
CA VAL A 375 -31.75 -2.30 -4.37
C VAL A 375 -31.27 -1.46 -3.21
N PHE A 376 -30.55 -2.06 -2.28
CA PHE A 376 -29.80 -1.33 -1.27
C PHE A 376 -28.46 -0.90 -1.86
N LYS A 377 -28.19 0.40 -1.76
CA LYS A 377 -26.95 1.01 -2.20
C LYS A 377 -26.15 1.50 -1.01
N ASP A 378 -24.84 1.43 -1.10
CA ASP A 378 -23.94 2.10 -0.17
C ASP A 378 -24.21 3.61 -0.20
N ILE A 379 -24.39 4.21 0.99
CA ILE A 379 -24.77 5.62 1.12
C ILE A 379 -23.62 6.55 0.75
N THR A 380 -22.37 6.08 0.86
CA THR A 380 -21.16 6.85 0.58
C THR A 380 -20.65 6.68 -0.85
N THR A 381 -20.75 5.49 -1.44
CA THR A 381 -20.22 5.21 -2.79
C THR A 381 -21.30 5.08 -3.87
N GLY A 382 -22.57 4.89 -3.48
CA GLY A 382 -23.67 4.64 -4.42
C GLY A 382 -23.64 3.25 -5.06
N GLU A 383 -22.68 2.39 -4.69
CA GLU A 383 -22.56 1.02 -5.18
C GLU A 383 -23.68 0.14 -4.65
N VAL A 384 -24.13 -0.83 -5.45
CA VAL A 384 -25.16 -1.78 -5.03
C VAL A 384 -24.56 -2.77 -4.03
N THR A 385 -25.02 -2.71 -2.78
CA THR A 385 -24.52 -3.56 -1.68
C THR A 385 -25.39 -4.79 -1.45
N HIS A 386 -26.68 -4.71 -1.78
CA HIS A 386 -27.60 -5.85 -1.70
C HIS A 386 -28.77 -5.66 -2.67
N THR A 387 -29.04 -6.67 -3.50
CA THR A 387 -30.20 -6.71 -4.40
C THR A 387 -31.13 -7.84 -3.97
N THR A 388 -32.38 -7.50 -3.67
CA THR A 388 -33.44 -8.49 -3.45
C THR A 388 -34.48 -8.35 -4.56
N ILE A 389 -34.62 -9.38 -5.38
CA ILE A 389 -35.67 -9.47 -6.40
C ILE A 389 -36.86 -10.17 -5.76
N LEU A 390 -38.00 -9.50 -5.69
CA LEU A 390 -39.25 -10.11 -5.23
C LEU A 390 -39.84 -10.93 -6.39
N ASP A 391 -39.66 -12.25 -6.36
CA ASP A 391 -40.17 -13.16 -7.39
C ASP A 391 -41.72 -13.13 -7.42
N THR A 392 -42.32 -13.34 -8.60
CA THR A 392 -43.74 -13.12 -8.91
C THR A 392 -44.72 -14.03 -8.14
N ALA A 393 -44.23 -14.87 -7.22
CA ALA A 393 -45.00 -15.82 -6.45
C ALA A 393 -44.65 -15.80 -4.95
N GLY A 394 -45.07 -14.75 -4.24
CA GLY A 394 -45.47 -14.88 -2.83
C GLY A 394 -44.49 -14.39 -1.77
N VAL A 395 -45.07 -13.60 -0.85
CA VAL A 395 -44.58 -13.12 0.45
C VAL A 395 -43.26 -12.36 0.41
N ALA A 396 -43.37 -11.05 0.58
CA ALA A 396 -42.23 -10.17 0.78
C ALA A 396 -41.51 -10.58 2.08
N ASP A 397 -40.32 -11.19 1.98
CA ASP A 397 -39.58 -11.65 3.16
C ASP A 397 -38.90 -10.49 3.88
N TYR A 398 -39.69 -9.76 4.65
CA TYR A 398 -39.22 -8.68 5.51
C TYR A 398 -38.16 -9.16 6.51
N SER A 399 -38.09 -10.47 6.80
CA SER A 399 -37.12 -11.02 7.75
C SER A 399 -35.70 -10.91 7.22
N SER A 400 -35.50 -11.13 5.91
CA SER A 400 -34.21 -10.94 5.24
C SER A 400 -33.73 -9.48 5.33
N VAL A 401 -34.64 -8.51 5.10
CA VAL A 401 -34.33 -7.07 5.13
C VAL A 401 -33.97 -6.61 6.54
N ILE A 402 -34.73 -7.02 7.55
CA ILE A 402 -34.39 -6.72 8.96
C ILE A 402 -33.07 -7.39 9.35
N GLY A 403 -32.86 -8.63 8.89
CA GLY A 403 -31.63 -9.36 9.10
C GLY A 403 -30.41 -8.63 8.52
N TYR A 404 -30.54 -8.09 7.31
CA TYR A 404 -29.53 -7.24 6.69
C TYR A 404 -29.16 -6.04 7.58
N PHE A 405 -30.14 -5.25 8.04
CA PHE A 405 -29.86 -4.11 8.91
C PHE A 405 -29.20 -4.53 10.23
N ALA A 406 -29.67 -5.61 10.86
CA ALA A 406 -29.08 -6.12 12.09
C ALA A 406 -27.63 -6.59 11.87
N GLN A 407 -27.35 -7.32 10.79
CA GLN A 407 -26.00 -7.77 10.43
C GLN A 407 -25.08 -6.61 10.09
N THR A 408 -25.56 -5.61 9.35
CA THR A 408 -24.81 -4.40 9.01
C THR A 408 -24.42 -3.63 10.27
N ILE A 409 -25.37 -3.41 11.19
CA ILE A 409 -25.08 -2.77 12.50
C ILE A 409 -24.06 -3.58 13.29
N MET A 410 -24.20 -4.91 13.35
CA MET A 410 -23.24 -5.78 14.05
C MET A 410 -21.85 -5.72 13.42
N LYS A 411 -21.76 -5.78 12.09
CA LYS A 411 -20.50 -5.72 11.35
C LYS A 411 -19.80 -4.38 11.60
N ASP A 412 -20.52 -3.29 11.45
CA ASP A 412 -19.99 -1.93 11.60
C ASP A 412 -19.46 -1.68 13.02
N LEU A 413 -20.19 -2.18 14.04
CA LEU A 413 -19.81 -2.03 15.44
C LEU A 413 -18.95 -3.19 15.99
N ARG A 414 -18.58 -4.14 15.13
CA ARG A 414 -17.82 -5.37 15.46
C ARG A 414 -18.42 -6.16 16.62
N LEU A 415 -19.76 -6.25 16.67
CA LEU A 415 -20.49 -7.03 17.66
C LEU A 415 -20.37 -8.52 17.33
N VAL A 416 -19.84 -9.30 18.28
CA VAL A 416 -19.67 -10.76 18.12
C VAL A 416 -20.89 -11.58 18.56
N SER A 417 -21.87 -10.96 19.24
CA SER A 417 -23.07 -11.65 19.75
C SER A 417 -24.26 -10.69 19.91
N GLY A 418 -25.47 -11.24 20.08
CA GLY A 418 -26.68 -10.46 20.37
C GLY A 418 -27.56 -10.13 19.16
N TYR A 419 -27.40 -10.88 18.07
CA TYR A 419 -28.19 -10.76 16.85
C TYR A 419 -29.70 -10.81 17.11
N ASP A 420 -30.20 -11.80 17.85
CA ASP A 420 -31.64 -11.99 18.07
C ASP A 420 -32.30 -10.78 18.77
N VAL A 421 -31.58 -10.20 19.73
CA VAL A 421 -32.03 -9.01 20.47
C VAL A 421 -32.05 -7.80 19.54
N LEU A 422 -30.96 -7.58 18.80
CA LEU A 422 -30.85 -6.47 17.87
C LEU A 422 -31.88 -6.56 16.76
N TYR A 423 -32.07 -7.74 16.17
CA TYR A 423 -33.08 -8.03 15.17
C TYR A 423 -34.48 -7.66 15.68
N GLY A 424 -34.84 -8.10 16.89
CA GLY A 424 -36.12 -7.75 17.52
C GLY A 424 -36.31 -6.25 17.72
N LYS A 425 -35.25 -5.53 18.11
CA LYS A 425 -35.27 -4.07 18.30
C LYS A 425 -35.39 -3.33 16.96
N VAL A 426 -34.64 -3.74 15.94
CA VAL A 426 -34.73 -3.18 14.57
C VAL A 426 -36.14 -3.39 14.01
N LYS A 427 -36.70 -4.59 14.15
CA LYS A 427 -38.07 -4.91 13.75
C LYS A 427 -39.10 -3.97 14.39
N ALA A 428 -39.03 -3.81 15.71
CA ALA A 428 -39.94 -2.92 16.43
C ALA A 428 -39.76 -1.44 16.02
N PHE A 429 -38.51 -1.01 15.83
CA PHE A 429 -38.21 0.36 15.42
C PHE A 429 -38.76 0.69 14.03
N ILE A 430 -38.55 -0.18 13.04
CA ILE A 430 -39.10 0.00 11.69
C ILE A 430 -40.63 0.11 11.75
N ARG A 431 -41.28 -0.85 12.43
CA ARG A 431 -42.75 -0.94 12.49
C ARG A 431 -43.39 0.28 13.16
N ASP A 432 -42.81 0.74 14.27
CA ASP A 432 -43.51 1.65 15.18
C ASP A 432 -42.95 3.09 15.17
N ARG A 433 -41.72 3.31 14.65
CA ARG A 433 -40.90 4.47 15.05
C ARG A 433 -40.06 5.11 13.93
N LEU A 434 -39.66 4.38 12.89
CA LEU A 434 -38.81 4.90 11.81
C LEU A 434 -39.54 5.94 10.96
N PHE A 435 -40.76 5.63 10.55
CA PHE A 435 -41.56 6.47 9.67
C PHE A 435 -42.48 7.43 10.45
N ASP A 436 -43.02 8.41 9.75
CA ASP A 436 -44.03 9.35 10.26
C ASP A 436 -45.30 8.68 10.82
N ARG A 437 -45.54 7.42 10.42
CA ARG A 437 -46.66 6.56 10.82
C ARG A 437 -46.19 5.12 11.14
N PRO A 438 -46.99 4.33 11.89
CA PRO A 438 -46.78 2.89 11.98
C PRO A 438 -46.94 2.22 10.61
N VAL A 439 -46.09 1.22 10.31
CA VAL A 439 -46.07 0.54 9.02
C VAL A 439 -46.29 -0.97 9.17
N ASP A 440 -46.84 -1.59 8.13
CA ASP A 440 -46.97 -3.04 8.03
C ASP A 440 -45.76 -3.61 7.31
N LEU A 441 -45.00 -4.48 8.00
CA LEU A 441 -43.75 -5.05 7.48
C LEU A 441 -43.98 -6.02 6.32
N GLU A 442 -45.17 -6.62 6.23
CA GLU A 442 -45.55 -7.52 5.13
C GLU A 442 -45.88 -6.75 3.84
N ASN A 443 -46.03 -5.42 3.91
CA ASN A 443 -46.37 -4.59 2.77
C ASN A 443 -45.10 -4.35 1.90
N PRO A 444 -45.10 -4.71 0.60
CA PRO A 444 -43.97 -4.49 -0.29
C PRO A 444 -43.54 -3.02 -0.37
N ASN A 445 -44.48 -2.07 -0.21
CA ASN A 445 -44.19 -0.65 -0.17
C ASN A 445 -43.32 -0.27 1.05
N THR A 446 -43.44 -0.99 2.17
CA THR A 446 -42.58 -0.78 3.35
C THR A 446 -41.14 -1.22 3.07
N LEU A 447 -40.95 -2.37 2.41
CA LEU A 447 -39.60 -2.82 2.04
C LEU A 447 -38.94 -1.87 1.03
N ARG A 448 -39.71 -1.35 0.07
CA ARG A 448 -39.21 -0.35 -0.87
C ARG A 448 -38.85 0.97 -0.19
N ASN A 449 -39.62 1.42 0.80
CA ASN A 449 -39.25 2.58 1.61
C ASN A 449 -37.95 2.35 2.41
N LEU A 450 -37.69 1.13 2.88
CA LEU A 450 -36.47 0.81 3.62
C LEU A 450 -35.20 0.93 2.76
N SER A 451 -35.29 0.74 1.44
CA SER A 451 -34.14 0.96 0.55
C SER A 451 -33.89 2.43 0.20
N GLU A 452 -34.78 3.34 0.62
CA GLU A 452 -34.53 4.78 0.44
C GLU A 452 -33.37 5.24 1.34
N PRO A 453 -32.47 6.10 0.82
CA PRO A 453 -31.29 6.57 1.58
C PRO A 453 -31.65 7.21 2.93
N ALA A 454 -32.76 7.97 2.98
CA ALA A 454 -33.21 8.61 4.21
C ALA A 454 -33.59 7.59 5.30
N ALA A 455 -34.31 6.52 4.93
CA ALA A 455 -34.70 5.45 5.83
C ALA A 455 -33.49 4.64 6.30
N THR A 456 -32.65 4.21 5.34
CA THR A 456 -31.43 3.43 5.61
C THR A 456 -30.49 4.19 6.55
N LYS A 457 -30.18 5.47 6.24
CA LYS A 457 -29.30 6.31 7.03
C LYS A 457 -29.83 6.52 8.45
N THR A 458 -31.11 6.92 8.56
CA THR A 458 -31.74 7.18 9.86
C THR A 458 -31.72 5.95 10.75
N LEU A 459 -32.05 4.77 10.19
CA LEU A 459 -32.02 3.51 10.92
C LEU A 459 -30.61 3.18 11.42
N LEU A 460 -29.63 3.13 10.52
CA LEU A 460 -28.26 2.75 10.86
C LEU A 460 -27.63 3.71 11.87
N GLU A 461 -27.73 5.03 11.65
CA GLU A 461 -27.14 6.02 12.55
C GLU A 461 -27.80 6.01 13.94
N THR A 462 -29.12 5.90 14.01
CA THR A 462 -29.83 5.89 15.30
C THR A 462 -29.43 4.68 16.13
N PHE A 463 -29.34 3.49 15.52
CA PHE A 463 -28.90 2.29 16.22
C PHE A 463 -27.43 2.34 16.60
N LYS A 464 -26.55 2.82 15.72
CA LYS A 464 -25.12 2.99 16.03
C LYS A 464 -24.92 3.92 17.22
N LYS A 465 -25.56 5.09 17.23
CA LYS A 465 -25.52 6.04 18.34
C LYS A 465 -26.05 5.44 19.63
N ALA A 466 -27.21 4.77 19.59
CA ALA A 466 -27.80 4.13 20.77
C ALA A 466 -26.91 3.03 21.35
N ILE A 467 -26.31 2.19 20.50
CA ILE A 467 -25.42 1.10 20.94
C ILE A 467 -24.09 1.65 21.46
N ASN A 468 -23.51 2.66 20.80
CA ASN A 468 -22.31 3.33 21.28
C ASN A 468 -22.56 3.98 22.65
N ALA A 469 -23.67 4.70 22.83
CA ALA A 469 -24.04 5.28 24.13
C ALA A 469 -24.25 4.22 25.23
N LEU A 470 -24.70 3.01 24.86
CA LEU A 470 -24.89 1.91 25.82
C LEU A 470 -23.56 1.20 26.16
N THR A 471 -22.67 1.03 25.18
CA THR A 471 -21.52 0.12 25.29
C THR A 471 -20.21 0.83 25.55
N VAL A 472 -20.05 2.08 25.15
CA VAL A 472 -18.83 2.85 25.35
C VAL A 472 -18.82 3.38 26.79
N GLN A 473 -17.91 2.86 27.61
CA GLN A 473 -17.72 3.28 28.99
C GLN A 473 -16.34 3.87 29.20
N ASP A 474 -16.28 4.88 30.07
CA ASP A 474 -15.05 5.45 30.61
C ASP A 474 -14.77 4.80 31.98
N LYS A 475 -13.63 4.12 32.11
CA LYS A 475 -13.22 3.44 33.35
C LYS A 475 -12.86 4.39 34.50
N GLY A 476 -12.56 5.66 34.22
CA GLY A 476 -12.16 6.65 35.23
C GLY A 476 -10.69 6.58 35.64
N ASP A 477 -10.16 5.37 35.81
CA ASP A 477 -8.80 5.11 36.30
C ASP A 477 -7.86 4.61 35.19
N THR A 478 -6.65 5.18 35.15
CA THR A 478 -5.60 4.83 34.19
C THR A 478 -4.27 4.58 34.91
N GLU A 479 -3.48 3.64 34.38
CA GLU A 479 -2.13 3.33 34.87
C GLU A 479 -1.13 3.45 33.71
N ILE A 480 0.13 3.74 34.03
CA ILE A 480 1.21 3.72 33.03
C ILE A 480 1.52 2.26 32.70
N ARG A 481 1.26 1.88 31.46
CA ARG A 481 1.49 0.53 30.94
C ARG A 481 2.90 0.38 30.35
N ASP A 482 3.36 1.43 29.67
CA ASP A 482 4.64 1.41 28.94
C ASP A 482 5.16 2.86 28.77
N THR A 483 6.34 3.02 28.20
CA THR A 483 6.91 4.33 27.85
C THR A 483 7.55 4.27 26.47
N ILE A 484 7.08 5.11 25.57
CA ILE A 484 7.70 5.31 24.25
C ILE A 484 8.91 6.23 24.43
N LYS A 485 10.04 5.84 23.85
CA LYS A 485 11.22 6.70 23.74
C LYS A 485 11.41 7.12 22.29
N LEU A 486 11.46 8.42 22.01
CA LEU A 486 11.62 8.88 20.63
C LEU A 486 12.90 8.35 19.99
N ARG A 487 14.00 8.22 20.74
CA ARG A 487 15.28 7.63 20.26
C ARG A 487 15.20 6.14 19.89
N GLN A 488 14.10 5.46 20.21
CA GLN A 488 13.86 4.06 19.86
C GLN A 488 12.94 3.90 18.64
N THR A 489 12.48 5.01 18.05
CA THR A 489 11.66 4.99 16.83
C THR A 489 12.41 4.28 15.70
N ARG A 490 11.76 3.33 15.05
CA ARG A 490 12.33 2.62 13.90
C ARG A 490 12.35 3.52 12.67
N PRO A 491 13.35 3.38 11.78
CA PRO A 491 13.37 4.09 10.51
C PRO A 491 12.10 3.86 9.70
N PHE A 492 11.68 4.85 8.94
CA PHE A 492 10.56 4.75 8.00
C PHE A 492 10.79 5.59 6.75
N VAL A 493 10.14 5.18 5.65
CA VAL A 493 10.17 5.90 4.38
C VAL A 493 9.04 6.91 4.29
N ALA A 494 9.31 8.03 3.64
CA ALA A 494 8.35 9.09 3.35
C ALA A 494 8.47 9.52 1.89
N LYS A 495 7.45 10.26 1.42
CA LYS A 495 7.46 10.89 0.09
C LYS A 495 8.65 11.84 0.00
N ASP A 496 9.19 12.00 -1.22
CA ASP A 496 10.16 13.06 -1.47
C ASP A 496 9.43 14.41 -1.38
N GLN A 497 9.75 15.19 -0.35
CA GLN A 497 9.05 16.42 -0.01
C GLN A 497 9.98 17.36 0.78
N GLY A 498 9.53 18.60 0.99
CA GLY A 498 10.25 19.55 1.83
C GLY A 498 10.46 19.01 3.25
N TYR A 499 11.68 19.16 3.78
CA TYR A 499 12.02 18.75 5.13
C TYR A 499 12.94 19.78 5.82
N LEU A 500 12.92 19.77 7.15
CA LEU A 500 13.85 20.49 8.00
C LEU A 500 14.91 19.53 8.52
N ILE A 501 16.17 19.95 8.57
CA ILE A 501 17.24 19.23 9.28
C ILE A 501 17.30 19.81 10.70
N PRO A 502 16.75 19.12 11.72
CA PRO A 502 16.63 19.66 13.06
C PRO A 502 17.95 19.53 13.83
N LYS A 503 18.23 20.44 14.77
CA LYS A 503 19.28 20.27 15.78
C LYS A 503 18.68 19.88 17.12
N LYS A 504 17.45 20.31 17.40
CA LYS A 504 16.72 20.05 18.65
C LYS A 504 15.81 18.81 18.57
N SER A 505 16.06 17.88 17.64
CA SER A 505 15.29 16.64 17.54
C SER A 505 16.19 15.42 17.40
N VAL A 506 15.73 14.28 17.94
CA VAL A 506 16.39 12.98 17.76
C VAL A 506 16.37 12.51 16.32
N PHE A 507 15.43 12.99 15.50
CA PHE A 507 15.31 12.59 14.10
C PHE A 507 16.35 13.31 13.22
N ASN A 508 16.78 12.63 12.15
CA ASN A 508 17.67 13.21 11.14
C ASN A 508 16.96 14.30 10.30
N ARG A 509 15.64 14.18 10.15
CA ARG A 509 14.78 15.04 9.32
C ARG A 509 13.41 15.22 9.96
N ILE A 510 12.83 16.40 9.80
CA ILE A 510 11.42 16.68 10.12
C ILE A 510 10.64 16.93 8.82
N ILE A 511 9.57 16.17 8.60
CA ILE A 511 8.62 16.33 7.49
C ILE A 511 7.24 16.74 8.03
N GLY A 512 6.54 17.63 7.34
CA GLY A 512 5.15 17.98 7.64
C GLY A 512 4.18 17.20 6.75
N ASP A 513 2.99 16.89 7.25
CA ASP A 513 1.87 16.47 6.40
C ASP A 513 1.24 17.71 5.73
N SER A 514 1.43 18.87 6.36
CA SER A 514 1.14 20.20 5.83
C SER A 514 2.38 21.10 5.82
N ASN A 515 2.35 22.15 5.00
CA ASN A 515 3.38 23.19 5.04
C ASN A 515 3.42 23.90 6.42
N PHE A 516 2.26 24.04 7.07
CA PHE A 516 2.14 24.66 8.39
C PHE A 516 2.97 23.91 9.44
N GLU A 517 2.92 22.58 9.47
CA GLU A 517 3.72 21.78 10.39
C GLU A 517 5.23 21.95 10.20
N LEU A 518 5.71 22.12 8.96
CA LEU A 518 7.12 22.42 8.69
C LEU A 518 7.50 23.81 9.23
N LEU A 519 6.63 24.81 9.05
CA LEU A 519 6.82 26.14 9.62
C LEU A 519 6.80 26.11 11.15
N PHE A 520 5.91 25.31 11.74
CA PHE A 520 5.83 25.12 13.18
C PHE A 520 7.09 24.42 13.72
N ALA A 521 7.56 23.36 13.07
CA ALA A 521 8.82 22.71 13.40
C ALA A 521 10.01 23.67 13.32
N ARG A 522 10.02 24.56 12.32
CA ARG A 522 11.04 25.62 12.20
C ARG A 522 10.96 26.61 13.36
N PHE A 523 9.75 27.01 13.77
CA PHE A 523 9.55 27.84 14.95
C PHE A 523 10.09 27.18 16.23
N LEU A 524 9.82 25.88 16.44
CA LEU A 524 10.36 25.13 17.59
C LEU A 524 11.89 25.08 17.58
N GLU A 525 12.50 24.90 16.41
CA GLU A 525 13.95 24.90 16.24
C GLU A 525 14.56 26.26 16.62
N ASP A 526 13.89 27.36 16.29
CA ASP A 526 14.35 28.73 16.56
C ASP A 526 14.03 29.23 17.99
N CYS A 527 13.18 28.53 18.76
CA CYS A 527 12.84 28.89 20.14
C CYS A 527 13.95 28.55 21.15
N ASP A 528 14.56 29.55 21.78
CA ASP A 528 15.61 29.35 22.80
C ASP A 528 15.13 28.61 24.06
N ASP A 529 13.83 28.66 24.37
CA ASP A 529 13.21 28.01 25.51
C ASP A 529 12.77 26.55 25.26
N VAL A 530 13.02 26.02 24.06
CA VAL A 530 12.81 24.61 23.70
C VAL A 530 14.14 23.86 23.79
N VAL A 531 14.18 22.81 24.61
CA VAL A 531 15.34 21.90 24.74
C VAL A 531 15.35 20.90 23.60
N SER A 532 14.22 20.21 23.39
CA SER A 532 14.05 19.30 22.26
C SER A 532 12.60 19.20 21.83
N TYR A 533 12.37 18.71 20.61
CA TYR A 533 11.05 18.40 20.10
C TYR A 533 11.09 17.18 19.18
N GLY A 534 9.93 16.54 18.99
CA GLY A 534 9.75 15.48 18.02
C GLY A 534 8.38 15.60 17.38
N LYS A 535 8.33 15.41 16.05
CA LYS A 535 7.06 15.14 15.38
C LYS A 535 6.63 13.70 15.69
N ASN A 536 5.37 13.53 16.03
CA ASN A 536 4.77 12.23 16.33
C ASN A 536 4.32 11.54 15.04
N TYR A 537 5.28 10.99 14.31
CA TYR A 537 4.99 10.16 13.15
C TYR A 537 4.22 8.90 13.54
N MET A 538 3.51 8.29 12.59
CA MET A 538 2.84 7.00 12.81
C MET A 538 3.80 5.91 13.36
N ALA A 539 5.08 5.97 12.99
CA ALA A 539 6.14 5.08 13.47
C ALA A 539 6.51 5.26 14.97
N VAL A 540 6.17 6.41 15.58
CA VAL A 540 6.34 6.67 17.02
C VAL A 540 5.27 5.92 17.83
N HIS A 541 4.11 5.66 17.22
CA HIS A 541 2.97 4.97 17.83
C HIS A 541 2.34 5.66 19.06
N PHE A 542 2.64 6.94 19.29
CA PHE A 542 1.91 7.71 20.30
C PHE A 542 0.53 8.11 19.75
N LYS A 543 -0.50 7.61 20.41
CA LYS A 543 -1.90 7.79 20.03
C LYS A 543 -2.80 7.71 21.25
N LEU A 544 -3.94 8.37 21.17
CA LEU A 544 -4.96 8.43 22.20
C LEU A 544 -6.28 7.88 21.65
N ASP A 545 -6.95 7.05 22.44
CA ASP A 545 -8.31 6.58 22.19
C ASP A 545 -9.31 7.70 22.49
N TYR A 546 -10.17 8.07 21.55
CA TYR A 546 -11.26 9.04 21.79
C TYR A 546 -12.56 8.57 21.17
N VAL A 547 -13.67 9.19 21.58
CA VAL A 547 -14.97 8.98 20.96
C VAL A 547 -15.18 10.07 19.92
N ASN A 548 -15.35 9.71 18.66
CA ASN A 548 -15.57 10.66 17.56
C ASN A 548 -17.02 11.20 17.53
N ALA A 549 -17.31 12.14 16.63
CA ALA A 549 -18.64 12.74 16.49
C ALA A 549 -19.76 11.72 16.20
N ASP A 550 -19.43 10.56 15.65
CA ASP A 550 -20.36 9.45 15.38
C ASP A 550 -20.57 8.51 16.58
N GLY A 551 -19.81 8.71 17.67
CA GLY A 551 -19.86 7.89 18.87
C GLY A 551 -18.95 6.66 18.83
N ASP A 552 -18.15 6.49 17.79
CA ASP A 552 -17.22 5.37 17.65
C ASP A 552 -15.87 5.64 18.34
N ILE A 553 -15.22 4.56 18.78
CA ILE A 553 -13.87 4.65 19.34
C ILE A 553 -12.88 4.77 18.17
N ALA A 554 -12.19 5.90 18.12
CA ALA A 554 -11.18 6.23 17.11
C ALA A 554 -9.81 6.45 17.76
N ASN A 555 -8.77 6.50 16.93
CA ASN A 555 -7.42 6.87 17.38
C ASN A 555 -7.13 8.30 16.95
N TYR A 556 -6.66 9.10 17.89
CA TYR A 556 -6.14 10.44 17.70
C TYR A 556 -4.61 10.42 17.84
N HIS A 557 -3.92 11.06 16.90
CA HIS A 557 -2.48 11.19 16.89
C HIS A 557 -2.10 12.67 16.95
N PRO A 558 -1.61 13.17 18.11
CA PRO A 558 -1.12 14.53 18.20
C PRO A 558 0.07 14.77 17.28
N ASP A 559 0.32 16.02 16.86
CA ASP A 559 1.36 16.31 15.86
C ASP A 559 2.77 16.36 16.43
N PHE A 560 3.00 17.03 17.56
CA PHE A 560 4.33 17.19 18.15
C PHE A 560 4.38 16.93 19.65
N VAL A 561 5.58 16.60 20.13
CA VAL A 561 5.93 16.59 21.55
C VAL A 561 7.14 17.51 21.75
N VAL A 562 7.06 18.42 22.71
CA VAL A 562 8.03 19.51 22.94
C VAL A 562 8.51 19.48 24.39
N LYS A 563 9.82 19.36 24.60
CA LYS A 563 10.47 19.36 25.91
C LYS A 563 11.05 20.74 26.19
N LEU A 564 10.56 21.41 27.23
CA LEU A 564 11.10 22.69 27.69
C LEU A 564 12.16 22.51 28.78
N SER A 565 12.08 21.42 29.53
CA SER A 565 13.07 21.03 30.54
C SER A 565 12.93 19.55 30.86
N GLY A 566 13.84 19.01 31.68
CA GLY A 566 13.71 17.64 32.20
C GLY A 566 12.48 17.40 33.09
N LYS A 567 11.67 18.42 33.39
CA LYS A 567 10.46 18.33 34.21
C LYS A 567 9.20 18.82 33.51
N GLN A 568 9.29 19.24 32.25
CA GLN A 568 8.15 19.86 31.56
C GLN A 568 8.14 19.49 30.07
N VAL A 569 7.05 18.86 29.66
CA VAL A 569 6.79 18.41 28.30
C VAL A 569 5.40 18.87 27.85
N PHE A 570 5.29 19.31 26.60
CA PHE A 570 4.04 19.69 25.96
C PHE A 570 3.72 18.77 24.80
N VAL A 571 2.46 18.37 24.68
CA VAL A 571 1.92 17.75 23.47
C VAL A 571 1.23 18.83 22.64
N VAL A 572 1.57 18.95 21.36
CA VAL A 572 1.06 20.01 20.51
C VAL A 572 0.20 19.42 19.40
N GLU A 573 -0.96 20.02 19.20
CA GLU A 573 -1.80 19.82 18.02
C GLU A 573 -1.74 21.07 17.15
N THR A 574 -1.48 20.88 15.86
CA THR A 574 -1.53 21.93 14.84
C THR A 574 -2.69 21.69 13.88
N LYS A 575 -3.41 22.75 13.51
CA LYS A 575 -4.51 22.66 12.53
C LYS A 575 -4.55 23.86 11.60
N GLY A 576 -4.62 23.58 10.30
CA GLY A 576 -4.90 24.60 9.28
C GLY A 576 -6.39 24.84 9.06
N GLN A 577 -7.25 23.86 9.38
CA GLN A 577 -8.71 23.94 9.25
C GLN A 577 -9.39 23.19 10.40
N GLU A 578 -10.52 23.72 10.87
CA GLU A 578 -11.33 23.07 11.90
C GLU A 578 -12.09 21.86 11.33
N GLU A 579 -12.01 20.74 12.05
CA GLU A 579 -12.79 19.54 11.80
C GLU A 579 -13.77 19.31 12.95
N LEU A 580 -14.87 18.61 12.67
CA LEU A 580 -15.91 18.24 13.66
C LEU A 580 -15.35 17.57 14.92
N ASP A 581 -14.27 16.79 14.78
CA ASP A 581 -13.67 16.03 15.87
C ASP A 581 -12.62 16.80 16.69
N VAL A 582 -12.21 18.01 16.27
CA VAL A 582 -11.15 18.77 16.97
C VAL A 582 -11.47 18.95 18.47
N PRO A 583 -12.67 19.41 18.88
CA PRO A 583 -13.00 19.55 20.30
C PRO A 583 -12.91 18.22 21.07
N LEU A 584 -13.30 17.10 20.45
CA LEU A 584 -13.28 15.77 21.07
C LEU A 584 -11.85 15.25 21.25
N LYS A 585 -10.99 15.48 20.25
CA LYS A 585 -9.55 15.16 20.31
C LYS A 585 -8.87 15.99 21.41
N MET A 586 -9.17 17.28 21.51
CA MET A 586 -8.59 18.17 22.51
C MET A 586 -9.04 17.84 23.92
N GLU A 587 -10.33 17.52 24.11
CA GLU A 587 -10.84 17.04 25.40
C GLU A 587 -10.13 15.75 25.83
N ARG A 588 -9.92 14.80 24.90
CA ARG A 588 -9.17 13.57 25.20
C ARG A 588 -7.71 13.84 25.57
N LEU A 589 -7.05 14.78 24.88
CA LEU A 589 -5.66 15.16 25.17
C LEU A 589 -5.54 15.83 26.53
N ARG A 590 -6.48 16.72 26.87
CA ARG A 590 -6.61 17.34 28.19
C ARG A 590 -6.73 16.29 29.28
N GLN A 591 -7.65 15.32 29.11
CA GLN A 591 -7.81 14.20 30.04
C GLN A 591 -6.53 13.35 30.16
N TRP A 592 -5.84 13.09 29.06
CA TRP A 592 -4.56 12.37 29.09
C TRP A 592 -3.52 13.11 29.95
N CYS A 593 -3.40 14.43 29.80
CA CYS A 593 -2.49 15.25 30.61
C CYS A 593 -2.87 15.23 32.10
N GLU A 594 -4.16 15.34 32.42
CA GLU A 594 -4.64 15.23 33.81
C GLU A 594 -4.35 13.86 34.43
N ASP A 595 -4.56 12.80 33.66
CA ASP A 595 -4.33 11.43 34.09
C ASP A 595 -2.85 11.15 34.33
N ILE A 596 -1.96 11.50 33.38
CA ILE A 596 -0.52 11.23 33.55
C ILE A 596 0.08 12.05 34.70
N ASN A 597 -0.38 13.29 34.91
CA ASN A 597 0.08 14.12 36.03
C ASN A 597 -0.50 13.68 37.38
N ARG A 598 -1.57 12.88 37.38
CA ARG A 598 -2.11 12.26 38.60
C ARG A 598 -1.35 10.98 38.96
N VAL A 599 -0.94 10.21 37.96
CA VAL A 599 -0.30 8.90 38.14
C VAL A 599 1.21 9.02 38.44
N GLN A 600 1.87 10.09 37.97
CA GLN A 600 3.28 10.38 38.29
C GLN A 600 3.53 11.88 38.49
N SER A 601 4.68 12.21 39.09
CA SER A 601 5.08 13.59 39.40
C SER A 601 6.49 13.98 38.95
N ASP A 602 7.17 13.13 38.18
CA ASP A 602 8.55 13.35 37.73
C ASP A 602 8.61 14.41 36.62
N VAL A 603 7.64 14.35 35.70
CA VAL A 603 7.51 15.27 34.56
C VAL A 603 6.08 15.79 34.51
N ILE A 604 5.91 17.10 34.34
CA ILE A 604 4.61 17.72 34.11
C ILE A 604 4.34 17.69 32.60
N TYR A 605 3.28 17.00 32.21
CA TYR A 605 2.77 17.00 30.84
C TYR A 605 1.63 18.00 30.71
N ASP A 606 1.69 18.85 29.70
CA ASP A 606 0.60 19.74 29.32
C ASP A 606 0.41 19.69 27.80
N PHE A 607 -0.56 20.39 27.25
CA PHE A 607 -0.81 20.42 25.81
C PHE A 607 -1.01 21.84 25.27
N VAL A 608 -1.01 22.03 23.96
CA VAL A 608 -1.45 23.30 23.35
C VAL A 608 -2.01 23.02 21.96
N TYR A 609 -3.15 23.63 21.66
CA TYR A 609 -3.75 23.65 20.33
C TYR A 609 -3.28 24.91 19.60
N VAL A 610 -2.85 24.77 18.36
CA VAL A 610 -2.32 25.87 17.55
C VAL A 610 -2.99 25.85 16.18
N ASP A 611 -3.89 26.81 15.95
CA ASP A 611 -4.46 27.06 14.63
C ASP A 611 -3.51 27.93 13.77
N GLU A 612 -3.48 27.66 12.47
CA GLU A 612 -2.61 28.35 11.51
C GLU A 612 -2.91 29.86 11.43
N GLU A 613 -4.18 30.24 11.41
CA GLU A 613 -4.60 31.65 11.30
C GLU A 613 -4.07 32.49 12.47
N SER A 614 -4.27 32.03 13.70
CA SER A 614 -3.76 32.72 14.90
C SER A 614 -2.25 32.66 14.98
N PHE A 615 -1.61 31.57 14.54
CA PHE A 615 -0.15 31.46 14.54
C PHE A 615 0.49 32.50 13.62
N GLU A 616 -0.06 32.67 12.41
CA GLU A 616 0.38 33.69 11.46
C GLU A 616 0.08 35.12 11.93
N LYS A 617 -1.02 35.32 12.66
CA LYS A 617 -1.42 36.62 13.21
C LYS A 617 -0.54 37.06 14.38
N TYR A 618 -0.34 36.19 15.36
CA TYR A 618 0.32 36.54 16.63
C TYR A 618 1.85 36.38 16.59
N LYS A 619 2.38 35.53 15.70
CA LYS A 619 3.82 35.31 15.47
C LYS A 619 4.64 35.22 16.78
N PRO A 620 4.38 34.19 17.61
CA PRO A 620 5.13 34.01 18.84
C PRO A 620 6.63 33.88 18.54
N THR A 621 7.46 34.35 19.48
CA THR A 621 8.94 34.31 19.37
C THR A 621 9.59 33.31 20.35
N SER A 622 8.79 32.75 21.25
CA SER A 622 9.18 31.73 22.21
C SER A 622 8.02 30.76 22.45
N PHE A 623 8.32 29.56 22.91
CA PHE A 623 7.29 28.57 23.20
C PHE A 623 6.42 28.98 24.40
N ARG A 624 7.00 29.67 25.40
CA ARG A 624 6.22 30.25 26.51
C ARG A 624 5.21 31.30 26.02
N GLN A 625 5.58 32.14 25.06
CA GLN A 625 4.66 33.11 24.47
C GLN A 625 3.53 32.41 23.72
N LEU A 626 3.84 31.35 22.97
CA LEU A 626 2.84 30.50 22.31
C LEU A 626 1.85 29.96 23.35
N VAL A 627 2.30 29.26 24.39
CA VAL A 627 1.41 28.67 25.41
C VAL A 627 0.57 29.73 26.15
N ALA A 628 1.09 30.95 26.33
CA ALA A 628 0.34 32.04 26.95
C ALA A 628 -0.76 32.61 26.02
N GLY A 629 -0.51 32.68 24.71
CA GLY A 629 -1.45 33.23 23.73
C GLY A 629 -2.49 32.22 23.22
N PHE A 630 -2.13 30.94 23.18
CA PHE A 630 -2.96 29.86 22.64
C PHE A 630 -3.61 29.09 23.79
N ARG A 631 -4.79 29.56 24.21
CA ARG A 631 -5.54 29.04 25.37
C ARG A 631 -6.82 28.32 25.00
N GLU A 632 -7.09 28.16 23.71
CA GLU A 632 -8.24 27.38 23.24
C GLU A 632 -8.19 25.95 23.80
N TYR A 633 -9.33 25.43 24.21
CA TYR A 633 -9.50 24.11 24.85
C TYR A 633 -8.77 23.88 26.19
N LYS A 634 -8.13 24.90 26.78
CA LYS A 634 -7.48 24.78 28.10
C LYS A 634 -8.47 24.68 29.26
N GLU A 635 -9.64 25.28 29.11
CA GLU A 635 -10.71 25.25 30.10
C GLU A 635 -11.74 24.17 29.71
N LYS A 636 -12.38 23.54 30.71
CA LYS A 636 -13.47 22.59 30.45
C LYS A 636 -14.63 23.34 29.81
N LEU A 637 -15.08 22.85 28.65
CA LEU A 637 -16.32 23.30 27.98
C LEU A 637 -17.56 23.05 28.85
#